data_AF-A0A175A0T6-F1
#
_entry.id   AF-A0A175A0T6-F1
#
_cell.length_a   1.000
_cell.length_b   1.000
_cell.length_c   1.000
_cell.angle_alpha   90.00
_cell.angle_beta   90.00
_cell.angle_gamma   90.00
#
_symmetry.space_group_name_H-M   'P 1'
#
loop_
_entity.id
_entity.type
_entity.pdbx_description
1 polymer ?
#
loop_
_entity_poly.entity_id
_entity_poly.type
_entity_poly.pdbx_seq_one_letter_code
_entity_poly.pdbx_strand_id
1 'polypeptide(L)'
;MKRIIGVCACPAGIAHTYMAAENLERQGKKLGFQVKIETNGSGGVENRLREEDIKEADYVIIAADTRVEMERFRGKKLLEVSVTDAVRKVESVYEKLNDALKEY
;
A
#
# COMPACT_ATOMS: atom_id res chain seq x y z
N MET A 1 9.55 -12.24 9.26
CA MET A 1 8.33 -12.11 8.44
C MET A 1 8.26 -10.66 8.00
N LYS A 2 8.22 -10.36 6.69
CA LYS A 2 8.36 -8.97 6.22
C LYS A 2 7.04 -8.21 6.39
N ARG A 3 7.15 -6.93 6.76
CA ARG A 3 6.01 -6.02 6.93
C ARG A 3 5.88 -5.10 5.74
N ILE A 4 4.69 -5.09 5.17
CA ILE A 4 4.32 -4.23 4.06
C ILE A 4 3.22 -3.32 4.55
N ILE A 5 3.45 -2.03 4.47
CA ILE A 5 2.41 -1.04 4.72
C ILE A 5 1.99 -0.42 3.40
N GLY A 6 0.80 0.16 3.34
CA GLY A 6 0.40 0.89 2.17
C GLY A 6 -0.65 1.94 2.44
N VAL A 7 -0.82 2.85 1.49
CA VAL A 7 -1.80 3.92 1.54
C VAL A 7 -2.62 3.87 0.27
N CYS A 8 -3.93 3.70 0.40
CA CYS A 8 -4.87 3.74 -0.69
C CYS A 8 -5.64 5.07 -0.64
N ALA A 9 -5.63 5.84 -1.73
CA ALA A 9 -6.40 7.09 -1.77
C ALA A 9 -7.01 7.36 -3.15
N CYS A 10 -8.34 7.38 -3.23
CA CYS A 10 -9.06 7.67 -4.47
C CYS A 10 -9.96 8.90 -4.30
N PRO A 11 -9.80 9.96 -5.12
CA PRO A 11 -10.66 11.14 -5.05
C PRO A 11 -12.09 10.85 -5.51
N ALA A 12 -12.31 9.79 -6.29
CA ALA A 12 -13.62 9.42 -6.84
C ALA A 12 -14.56 8.75 -5.81
N GLY A 13 -14.03 8.26 -4.68
CA GLY A 13 -14.84 7.66 -3.62
C GLY A 13 -14.15 6.52 -2.85
N ILE A 14 -14.89 5.99 -1.87
CA ILE A 14 -14.39 4.95 -0.96
C ILE A 14 -14.31 3.55 -1.60
N ALA A 15 -15.14 3.27 -2.61
CA ALA A 15 -15.27 1.92 -3.19
C ALA A 15 -13.93 1.39 -3.76
N HIS A 16 -13.30 2.14 -4.67
CA HIS A 16 -12.01 1.75 -5.23
C HIS A 16 -10.89 1.73 -4.19
N THR A 17 -10.99 2.60 -3.18
CA THR A 17 -10.04 2.67 -2.07
C THR A 17 -10.05 1.37 -1.25
N TYR A 18 -11.23 0.88 -0.86
CA TYR A 18 -11.34 -0.40 -0.16
C TYR A 18 -10.99 -1.59 -1.05
N MET A 19 -11.41 -1.58 -2.32
CA MET A 19 -11.08 -2.68 -3.24
C MET A 19 -9.56 -2.81 -3.41
N ALA A 20 -8.84 -1.69 -3.53
CA ALA A 20 -7.39 -1.69 -3.60
C ALA A 20 -6.78 -2.24 -2.30
N ALA A 21 -7.26 -1.77 -1.15
CA ALA A 21 -6.78 -2.22 0.15
C ALA A 21 -6.99 -3.72 0.37
N GLU A 22 -8.19 -4.24 0.10
CA GLU A 22 -8.50 -5.66 0.27
C GLU A 22 -7.65 -6.53 -0.68
N ASN A 23 -7.51 -6.13 -1.94
CA ASN A 23 -6.68 -6.87 -2.89
C ASN A 23 -5.22 -6.90 -2.44
N LEU A 24 -4.69 -5.76 -1.99
CA LEU A 24 -3.32 -5.68 -1.47
C LEU A 24 -3.16 -6.58 -0.26
N GLU A 25 -4.06 -6.51 0.73
CA GLU A 25 -4.01 -7.39 1.90
C GLU A 25 -4.07 -8.86 1.55
N ARG A 26 -5.01 -9.26 0.67
CA ARG A 26 -5.17 -10.65 0.24
C ARG A 26 -3.90 -11.17 -0.43
N GLN A 27 -3.32 -10.40 -1.35
CA GLN A 27 -2.14 -10.81 -2.09
C GLN A 27 -0.91 -10.91 -1.18
N GLY A 28 -0.69 -9.96 -0.27
CA GLY A 28 0.43 -10.08 0.66
C GLY A 28 0.23 -11.20 1.69
N LYS A 29 -1.00 -11.46 2.16
CA LYS A 29 -1.31 -12.64 2.98
C LYS A 29 -1.01 -13.94 2.25
N LYS A 30 -1.35 -14.05 0.96
CA LYS A 30 -0.99 -15.21 0.11
C LYS A 30 0.52 -15.43 0.03
N LEU A 31 1.30 -14.35 0.00
CA LEU A 31 2.76 -14.39 -0.04
C LEU A 31 3.40 -14.55 1.36
N GLY A 32 2.61 -14.61 2.43
CA GLY A 32 3.12 -14.75 3.80
C GLY A 32 3.65 -13.45 4.42
N PHE A 33 3.28 -12.30 3.87
CA PHE A 33 3.64 -10.97 4.40
C PHE A 33 2.57 -10.44 5.33
N GLN A 34 2.97 -9.61 6.30
CA GLN A 34 2.05 -8.85 7.12
C GLN A 34 1.75 -7.53 6.43
N VAL A 35 0.52 -7.39 5.93
CA VAL A 35 0.07 -6.22 5.16
C VAL A 35 -0.81 -5.33 6.04
N LYS A 36 -0.56 -4.03 6.01
CA LYS A 36 -1.41 -3.03 6.66
C LYS A 36 -1.65 -1.85 5.73
N ILE A 37 -2.91 -1.65 5.33
CA ILE A 37 -3.27 -0.59 4.37
C ILE A 37 -4.08 0.49 5.09
N GLU A 38 -3.62 1.73 4.98
CA GLU A 38 -4.39 2.93 5.32
C GLU A 38 -5.30 3.30 4.14
N THR A 39 -6.57 3.51 4.39
CA THR A 39 -7.55 3.89 3.38
C THR A 39 -7.95 5.34 3.59
N ASN A 40 -7.70 6.18 2.60
CA ASN A 40 -8.00 7.60 2.61
C ASN A 40 -9.03 7.92 1.52
N GLY A 41 -10.31 7.88 1.90
CA GLY A 41 -11.41 8.12 0.98
C GLY A 41 -12.22 9.35 1.36
N SER A 42 -13.30 9.61 0.63
CA SER A 42 -14.21 10.75 0.91
C SER A 42 -14.83 10.72 2.31
N GLY A 43 -14.89 9.55 2.96
CA GLY A 43 -15.35 9.37 4.34
C GLY A 43 -14.30 9.65 5.41
N GLY A 44 -13.05 9.93 5.03
CA GLY A 44 -11.93 10.16 5.94
C GLY A 44 -10.81 9.13 5.81
N VAL A 45 -9.85 9.21 6.74
CA VAL A 45 -8.72 8.28 6.86
C VAL A 45 -9.08 7.18 7.86
N GLU A 46 -9.04 5.94 7.40
CA GLU A 46 -9.19 4.73 8.21
C GLU A 46 -7.91 3.90 8.19
N ASN A 47 -7.73 3.08 9.24
CA ASN A 47 -6.53 2.26 9.42
C ASN A 47 -5.22 3.06 9.36
N ARG A 48 -5.25 4.27 9.94
CA ARG A 48 -4.12 5.19 9.91
C ARG A 48 -2.83 4.52 10.38
N LEU A 49 -1.79 4.61 9.56
CA LEU A 49 -0.47 4.05 9.86
C LEU A 49 0.18 4.86 10.99
N ARG A 50 0.60 4.17 12.04
CA ARG A 50 1.38 4.77 13.12
C ARG A 50 2.84 4.82 12.71
N GLU A 51 3.60 5.73 13.33
CA GLU A 51 5.03 5.83 13.09
C GLU A 51 5.77 4.51 13.38
N GLU A 52 5.28 3.74 14.36
CA GLU A 52 5.78 2.40 14.66
C GLU A 52 5.59 1.44 13.48
N ASP A 53 4.42 1.44 12.84
CA ASP A 53 4.14 0.61 11.66
C ASP A 53 5.09 0.97 10.51
N ILE A 54 5.35 2.27 10.31
CA ILE A 54 6.24 2.78 9.26
C ILE A 54 7.68 2.42 9.54
N LYS A 55 8.09 2.47 10.82
CA LYS A 55 9.44 2.14 11.24
C LYS A 55 9.73 0.65 11.11
N GLU A 56 8.77 -0.20 11.49
CA GLU A 56 8.86 -1.66 11.37
C GLU A 56 8.57 -2.17 9.94
N ALA A 57 7.97 -1.36 9.08
CA ALA A 57 7.76 -1.72 7.68
C ALA A 57 9.08 -1.84 6.92
N ASP A 58 9.19 -2.92 6.16
CA ASP A 58 10.24 -3.11 5.18
C ASP A 58 9.90 -2.36 3.87
N TYR A 59 8.61 -2.34 3.51
CA TYR A 59 8.12 -1.80 2.25
C TYR A 59 6.85 -0.97 2.43
N VAL A 60 6.70 0.03 1.57
CA VAL A 60 5.55 0.93 1.54
C VAL A 60 4.95 0.97 0.14
N ILE A 61 3.69 0.59 -0.01
CA ILE A 61 2.94 0.65 -1.27
C ILE A 61 2.00 1.85 -1.23
N ILE A 62 2.22 2.82 -2.11
CA ILE A 62 1.35 3.99 -2.23
C ILE A 62 0.45 3.78 -3.46
N ALA A 63 -0.80 3.44 -3.22
CA ALA A 63 -1.83 3.26 -4.22
C ALA A 63 -2.79 4.47 -4.21
N ALA A 64 -2.35 5.60 -4.75
CA ALA A 64 -3.10 6.85 -4.65
C ALA A 64 -3.22 7.54 -6.01
N ASP A 65 -4.44 7.96 -6.36
CA ASP A 65 -4.72 8.83 -7.52
C ASP A 65 -4.87 10.31 -7.08
N THR A 66 -4.39 10.63 -5.87
CA THR A 66 -4.43 11.97 -5.28
C THR A 66 -3.16 12.22 -4.45
N ARG A 67 -2.96 13.46 -3.98
CA ARG A 67 -1.84 13.79 -3.09
C ARG A 67 -2.04 13.14 -1.72
N VAL A 68 -1.07 12.32 -1.33
CA VAL A 68 -0.95 11.72 0.01
C VAL A 68 0.35 12.16 0.67
N GLU A 69 0.39 12.14 2.00
CA GLU A 69 1.57 12.56 2.77
C GLU A 69 2.66 11.49 2.70
N MET A 70 3.55 11.62 1.70
CA MET A 70 4.66 10.67 1.51
C MET A 70 5.85 10.93 2.43
N GLU A 71 5.87 12.10 3.08
CA GLU A 71 7.01 12.57 3.86
C GLU A 71 7.32 11.64 5.04
N ARG A 72 6.29 11.06 5.66
CA ARG A 72 6.43 10.06 6.73
C ARG A 72 7.12 8.78 6.30
N PHE A 73 7.12 8.46 5.01
CA PHE A 73 7.73 7.25 4.47
C PHE A 73 9.09 7.52 3.81
N ARG A 74 9.61 8.76 3.90
CA ARG A 74 10.94 9.08 3.36
C ARG A 74 12.01 8.19 3.98
N GLY A 75 12.88 7.65 3.13
CA GLY A 75 13.96 6.75 3.52
C GLY A 75 13.58 5.26 3.56
N LYS A 76 12.31 4.91 3.31
CA LYS A 76 11.86 3.52 3.12
C LYS A 76 11.73 3.16 1.64
N LYS A 77 11.64 1.86 1.34
CA LYS A 77 11.39 1.35 -0.01
C LYS A 77 9.92 1.61 -0.39
N LEU A 78 9.72 2.65 -1.19
CA LEU A 78 8.42 3.13 -1.65
C LEU A 78 8.11 2.60 -3.04
N LEU A 79 6.91 2.07 -3.22
CA LEU A 79 6.35 1.69 -4.52
C LEU A 79 5.07 2.48 -4.75
N GLU A 80 5.12 3.45 -5.65
CA GLU A 80 3.95 4.24 -6.06
C GLU A 80 3.25 3.59 -7.25
N VAL A 81 1.93 3.43 -7.14
CA VAL A 81 1.04 2.88 -8.17
C VAL A 81 -0.31 3.59 -8.14
N SER A 82 -1.07 3.52 -9.23
CA SER A 82 -2.45 4.01 -9.26
C SER A 82 -3.39 3.09 -8.47
N VAL A 83 -4.51 3.61 -7.96
CA VAL A 83 -5.53 2.79 -7.27
C VAL A 83 -6.04 1.71 -8.23
N THR A 84 -6.21 2.06 -9.51
CA THR A 84 -6.66 1.12 -10.55
C THR A 84 -5.69 -0.05 -10.71
N ASP A 85 -4.37 0.17 -10.64
CA ASP A 85 -3.35 -0.88 -10.69
C ASP A 85 -3.40 -1.75 -9.43
N ALA A 86 -3.57 -1.15 -8.25
CA ALA A 86 -3.75 -1.91 -7.01
C ALA A 86 -5.02 -2.76 -7.00
N VAL A 87 -6.08 -2.33 -7.71
CA VAL A 87 -7.32 -3.13 -7.87
C VAL A 87 -7.15 -4.22 -8.93
N ARG A 88 -6.69 -3.87 -10.14
CA ARG A 88 -6.71 -4.78 -11.31
C ARG A 88 -5.45 -5.60 -11.48
N LYS A 89 -4.31 -5.09 -11.04
CA LYS A 89 -2.97 -5.63 -11.28
C LYS A 89 -2.19 -5.79 -9.98
N VAL A 90 -2.88 -6.17 -8.91
CA VAL A 90 -2.28 -6.34 -7.58
C VAL A 90 -1.08 -7.30 -7.62
N GLU A 91 -1.17 -8.35 -8.44
CA GLU A 91 -0.08 -9.31 -8.63
C GLU A 91 1.17 -8.62 -9.15
N SER A 92 1.04 -7.80 -10.19
CA SER A 92 2.16 -7.03 -10.75
C SER A 92 2.73 -6.00 -9.77
N VAL A 93 1.90 -5.43 -8.89
CA VAL A 93 2.39 -4.53 -7.82
C VAL A 93 3.31 -5.30 -6.87
N TYR A 94 2.87 -6.49 -6.42
CA TYR A 94 3.69 -7.35 -5.57
C TYR A 94 4.89 -7.95 -6.29
N GLU A 95 4.80 -8.24 -7.59
CA GLU A 95 5.96 -8.67 -8.39
C GLU A 95 7.02 -7.58 -8.44
N LYS A 96 6.66 -6.32 -8.72
CA LYS A 96 7.61 -5.20 -8.68
C LYS A 96 8.24 -5.03 -7.30
N LEU A 97 7.45 -5.21 -6.25
CA LEU A 97 7.95 -5.19 -4.87
C LEU A 97 8.91 -6.36 -4.60
N ASN A 98 8.62 -7.54 -5.14
CA ASN A 98 9.45 -8.75 -5.04
C ASN A 98 10.71 -8.70 -5.92
N ASP A 99 10.69 -7.94 -7.01
CA ASP A 99 11.84 -7.70 -7.86
C ASP A 99 12.81 -6.74 -7.16
N ALA A 100 12.29 -5.64 -6.59
CA ALA A 100 13.02 -4.72 -5.70
C ALA A 100 13.56 -5.39 -4.41
N LEU A 101 13.14 -6.62 -4.15
CA LEU A 101 13.57 -7.51 -3.06
C LEU A 101 14.72 -8.44 -3.47
N LYS A 102 14.83 -8.80 -4.76
CA LYS A 102 15.83 -9.73 -5.31
C LYS A 102 17.11 -9.06 -5.77
N GLU A 103 17.11 -7.74 -5.94
CA GLU A 103 18.28 -6.97 -6.37
C GLU A 103 19.36 -6.75 -5.28
N TYR A 104 19.37 -7.54 -4.21
CA TYR A 104 20.38 -7.56 -3.14
C TYR A 104 20.57 -8.98 -2.60
#